data_AF-A0A920H124-F1
#
_entry.id   AF-A0A920H124-F1
#
_cell.length_a   1.000
_cell.length_b   1.000
_cell.length_c   1.000
_cell.angle_alpha   90.00
_cell.angle_beta   90.00
_cell.angle_gamma   90.00
#
_symmetry.space_group_name_H-M   'P 1'
#
loop_
_entity.id
_entity.type
_entity.pdbx_description
1 polymer ?
#
loop_
_entity_poly.entity_id
_entity_poly.type
_entity_poly.pdbx_seq_one_letter_code
_entity_poly.pdbx_strand_id
1 'polypeptide(L)' 'MLLENLSQQQKDEIPTIVYSEHVYAEGAAPSVELNGQRLRPGQRAGAITVEDILVDSVILRVNGVSFRLRALNTWVNL' A
#
# COMPACT_ATOMS: atom_id res chain seq x y z
N MET A 1 -1.07 -5.62 10.45
CA MET A 1 -2.42 -5.11 10.78
C MET A 1 -3.09 -4.63 9.50
N LEU A 2 -4.41 -4.77 9.33
CA LEU A 2 -5.12 -4.16 8.20
C LEU A 2 -5.32 -2.66 8.44
N LEU A 3 -5.33 -1.86 7.38
CA LEU A 3 -5.55 -0.41 7.47
C LEU A 3 -6.84 -0.07 8.24
N GLU A 4 -7.93 -0.82 8.04
CA GLU A 4 -9.20 -0.57 8.74
C GLU A 4 -9.10 -0.70 10.26
N ASN A 5 -8.10 -1.43 10.76
CA ASN A 5 -7.90 -1.72 12.18
C ASN A 5 -6.90 -0.77 12.86
N LEU A 6 -6.29 0.16 12.11
CA LEU A 6 -5.45 1.21 12.69
C LEU A 6 -6.28 2.18 13.53
N SER A 7 -5.64 2.82 14.51
CA SER A 7 -6.26 3.92 15.26
C SER A 7 -6.55 5.11 14.32
N GLN A 8 -7.48 6.00 14.70
CA GLN A 8 -7.78 7.17 13.86
C GLN A 8 -6.56 8.07 13.69
N GLN A 9 -5.82 8.32 14.77
CA GLN A 9 -4.56 9.09 14.69
C GLN A 9 -3.58 8.51 13.66
N GLN A 10 -3.43 7.18 13.60
CA GLN A 10 -2.57 6.54 12.60
C GLN A 10 -3.12 6.67 11.17
N LYS A 11 -4.44 6.61 11.02
CA LYS A 11 -5.11 6.79 9.71
C LYS A 11 -4.94 8.22 9.19
N ASP A 12 -5.03 9.22 10.06
CA ASP A 12 -4.86 10.64 9.73
C ASP A 12 -3.43 10.93 9.23
N GLU A 13 -2.44 10.16 9.65
CA GLU A 13 -1.05 10.26 9.19
C GLU A 13 -0.80 9.62 7.81
N ILE A 14 -1.74 8.80 7.31
CA ILE A 14 -1.59 8.10 6.03
C ILE A 14 -2.12 9.01 4.91
N PRO A 15 -1.30 9.39 3.91
CA PRO A 15 -1.78 10.16 2.77
C PRO A 15 -2.77 9.31 1.94
N THR A 16 -3.62 9.97 1.15
CA THR A 16 -4.49 9.26 0.18
C THR A 16 -3.68 8.28 -0.68
N ILE A 17 -4.21 7.07 -0.83
CA ILE A 17 -3.64 5.99 -1.62
C ILE A 17 -4.69 5.53 -2.62
N VAL A 18 -4.60 6.02 -3.84
CA VAL A 18 -5.34 5.51 -4.98
C VAL A 18 -4.65 4.24 -5.46
N TYR A 19 -5.35 3.11 -5.37
CA TYR A 19 -4.81 1.81 -5.67
C TYR A 19 -5.47 1.23 -6.93
N SER A 20 -4.82 1.38 -8.09
CA SER A 20 -5.42 1.13 -9.41
C SER A 20 -5.04 -0.21 -10.04
N GLU A 21 -3.87 -0.78 -9.72
CA GLU A 21 -3.39 -2.04 -10.30
C GLU A 21 -2.70 -2.91 -9.25
N HIS A 22 -3.01 -4.21 -9.24
CA HIS A 22 -2.34 -5.20 -8.40
C HIS A 22 -1.91 -6.39 -9.27
N VAL A 23 -0.60 -6.59 -9.41
CA VAL A 23 -0.01 -7.70 -10.17
C VAL A 23 0.75 -8.60 -9.20
N TYR A 24 0.17 -9.77 -8.95
CA TYR A 24 0.82 -10.88 -8.25
C TYR A 24 0.79 -12.10 -9.17
N ALA A 25 1.95 -12.60 -9.57
CA ALA A 25 2.07 -13.78 -10.40
C ALA A 25 3.27 -14.61 -9.96
N GLU A 26 3.07 -15.93 -9.84
CA GLU A 26 4.17 -16.86 -9.56
C GLU A 26 5.21 -16.77 -10.68
N GLY A 27 6.48 -16.57 -10.32
CA GLY A 27 7.59 -16.48 -11.28
C GLY A 27 7.80 -15.11 -11.94
N ALA A 28 6.96 -14.11 -11.65
CA ALA A 28 7.19 -12.72 -12.05
C ALA A 28 7.42 -11.82 -10.83
N ALA A 29 8.14 -10.71 -11.02
CA ALA A 29 8.31 -9.73 -9.96
C ALA A 29 6.98 -9.00 -9.71
N PRO A 30 6.41 -9.06 -8.50
CA PRO A 30 5.11 -8.46 -8.21
C PRO A 30 5.21 -6.93 -8.28
N SER A 31 4.11 -6.28 -8.64
CA SER A 31 4.01 -4.82 -8.67
C SER A 31 2.62 -4.32 -8.37
N VAL A 32 2.54 -3.08 -7.90
CA VAL A 32 1.28 -2.37 -7.63
C VAL A 32 1.32 -0.99 -8.27
N GLU A 33 0.18 -0.43 -8.64
CA GLU A 33 0.07 0.99 -9.00
C GLU A 33 -0.61 1.74 -7.85
N LEU A 34 0.17 2.64 -7.22
CA LEU A 34 -0.28 3.51 -6.13
C LEU A 34 -0.11 4.97 -6.56
N ASN A 35 -1.17 5.76 -6.48
CA ASN A 35 -1.18 7.18 -6.86
C ASN A 35 -0.60 7.42 -8.27
N GLY A 36 -0.90 6.53 -9.23
CA GLY A 36 -0.42 6.60 -10.61
C GLY A 36 1.04 6.18 -10.81
N GLN A 37 1.70 5.64 -9.79
CA GLN A 37 3.07 5.15 -9.89
C GLN A 37 3.12 3.63 -9.69
N ARG A 38 3.74 2.92 -10.65
CA ARG A 38 4.01 1.48 -10.52
C ARG A 38 5.22 1.25 -9.60
N LEU A 39 5.00 0.50 -8.53
CA LEU A 39 5.97 0.21 -7.46
C LEU A 39 6.15 -1.29 -7.24
N ARG A 40 7.34 -1.66 -6.78
CA ARG A 40 7.76 -3.01 -6.40
C ARG A 40 8.22 -3.04 -4.93
N PRO A 41 8.38 -4.21 -4.31
CA PRO A 41 8.93 -4.31 -2.96
C PRO A 41 10.26 -3.55 -2.82
N GLY A 42 10.39 -2.77 -1.75
CA GLY A 42 11.51 -1.88 -1.49
C GLY A 42 11.44 -0.50 -2.16
N GLN A 43 10.50 -0.26 -3.07
CA GLN A 43 10.32 1.04 -3.71
C GLN A 43 9.38 1.96 -2.91
N ARG A 44 9.48 3.26 -3.18
CA ARG A 44 8.68 4.30 -2.51
C ARG A 44 8.13 5.33 -3.48
N ALA A 45 6.95 5.86 -3.15
CA ALA A 45 6.31 7.01 -3.79
C ALA A 45 5.94 8.02 -2.69
N GLY A 46 6.63 9.16 -2.66
CA GLY A 46 6.47 10.14 -1.58
C GLY A 46 6.80 9.52 -0.21
N ALA A 47 5.79 9.49 0.67
CA ALA A 47 5.86 8.92 2.03
C ALA A 47 5.48 7.42 2.09
N ILE A 48 4.96 6.85 1.00
CA ILE A 48 4.50 5.46 0.94
C ILE A 48 5.65 4.59 0.48
N THR A 49 6.06 3.63 1.32
CA THR A 49 7.01 2.57 0.95
C THR A 49 6.26 1.26 0.76
N VAL A 50 6.52 0.55 -0.34
CA VAL A 50 6.04 -0.81 -0.55
C VAL A 50 7.02 -1.76 0.12
N GLU A 51 6.60 -2.42 1.19
CA GLU A 51 7.45 -3.40 1.89
C GLU A 51 7.38 -4.77 1.20
N ASP A 52 6.17 -5.23 0.87
CA ASP A 52 5.92 -6.51 0.24
C ASP A 52 4.57 -6.51 -0.49
N ILE A 53 4.39 -7.41 -1.45
CA ILE A 53 3.15 -7.58 -2.21
C ILE A 53 2.71 -9.03 -2.08
N LEU A 54 1.54 -9.22 -1.47
CA LEU A 54 0.90 -10.51 -1.25
C LEU A 54 -0.19 -10.73 -2.29
N VAL A 55 -0.68 -11.96 -2.41
CA VAL A 55 -1.71 -12.34 -3.41
C VAL A 55 -2.99 -11.48 -3.37
N ASP A 56 -3.38 -10.99 -2.19
CA ASP A 56 -4.65 -10.28 -1.96
C ASP A 56 -4.46 -8.87 -1.39
N SER A 57 -3.22 -8.43 -1.21
CA SER A 57 -2.92 -7.20 -0.47
C SER A 57 -1.48 -6.72 -0.67
N VAL A 58 -1.22 -5.49 -0.28
CA VAL A 58 0.12 -4.92 -0.22
C VAL A 58 0.45 -4.55 1.22
N ILE A 59 1.70 -4.78 1.63
CA ILE A 59 2.24 -4.26 2.89
C ILE A 59 2.90 -2.92 2.60
N LEU A 60 2.40 -1.86 3.23
CA LEU A 60 2.89 -0.49 3.07
C LEU A 60 3.44 0.01 4.40
N ARG A 61 4.45 0.88 4.31
CA ARG A 61 4.96 1.67 5.43
C ARG A 61 4.81 3.16 5.15
N VAL A 62 4.21 3.86 6.11
CA VAL A 62 4.13 5.34 6.14
C VAL A 62 4.52 5.79 7.55
N ASN A 63 5.44 6.76 7.66
CA ASN A 63 5.89 7.32 8.95
C ASN A 63 6.29 6.27 10.01
N GLY A 64 6.85 5.13 9.59
CA GLY A 64 7.25 4.04 10.48
C GLY A 64 6.11 3.09 10.89
N VAL A 65 4.87 3.35 10.47
CA VAL A 65 3.72 2.44 10.66
C VAL A 65 3.60 1.53 9.45
N SER A 66 3.72 0.22 9.67
CA SER A 66 3.49 -0.80 8.65
C SER A 66 2.07 -1.36 8.74
N PHE A 67 1.36 -1.41 7.60
CA PHE A 67 -0.01 -1.90 7.53
C PHE A 67 -0.28 -2.60 6.19
N ARG A 68 -1.31 -3.45 6.19
CA ARG A 68 -1.82 -4.12 4.98
C ARG A 68 -2.98 -3.32 4.42
N LEU A 69 -2.93 -3.06 3.12
CA LEU A 69 -4.03 -2.55 2.32
C LEU A 69 -4.47 -3.67 1.37
N ARG A 70 -5.76 -4.02 1.37
CA ARG A 70 -6.29 -5.04 0.43
C ARG A 70 -6.11 -4.56 -1.00
N ALA A 71 -5.87 -5.50 -1.91
CA ALA A 71 -5.69 -5.21 -3.33
C ALA A 71 -6.86 -4.37 -3.84
N LEU A 72 -6.54 -3.27 -4.54
CA LEU A 72 -7.50 -2.36 -5.18
C LEU A 72 -8.43 -1.61 -4.21
N ASN A 73 -8.22 -1.72 -2.89
CA ASN A 73 -8.90 -0.85 -1.93
C ASN A 73 -8.17 0.49 -1.89
N THR A 74 -8.84 1.53 -2.36
CA THR A 74 -8.37 2.91 -2.22
C THR A 74 -8.59 3.41 -0.80
N TRP A 75 -7.58 4.07 -0.24
CA TRP A 75 -7.69 4.81 1.01
C TRP A 75 -7.76 6.31 0.70
N VAL A 76 -8.80 6.97 1.21
CA VAL A 76 -8.93 8.44 1.13
C VAL A 76 -8.83 9.00 2.53
N ASN A 77 -7.88 9.89 2.73
CA ASN A 77 -7.78 10.69 3.95
C ASN A 77 -8.51 12.02 3.70
N LEU A 78 -9.47 12.37 4.57
CA LEU A 78 -10.36 13.55 4.43
C LEU A 78 -10.05 14.59 5.50
#